data_AF-A0A497MAQ1-F1
#
_entry.id   AF-A0A497MAQ1-F1
#
_cell.length_a   1.000
_cell.length_b   1.000
_cell.length_c   1.000
_cell.angle_alpha   90.00
_cell.angle_beta   90.00
_cell.angle_gamma   90.00
#
_symmetry.space_group_name_H-M   'P 1'
#
loop_
_entity.id
_entity.type
_entity.pdbx_description
1 polymer ?
#
loop_
_entity_poly.entity_id
_entity_poly.type
_entity_poly.pdbx_seq_one_letter_code
_entity_poly.pdbx_strand_id
1 'polypeptide(L)'
;MEYTPLCHNGLMGPSQSNVFKNALLSKLSRPAMRLLKLKLYMVGTVAFLIALTTLFFAIILQLAGAPLLFVIPMVVTFNLIQWLIAPYLIEMIYGVHEAPPHRYPRLHRIVERLSLRSGIPKPKVMIAHIPIPNAFAYGSPISGSRVAVTEKLLDVLEEEEVEAVLGHELGHLKHRDVHIMMFASVLPAIFYYLAYSLMMSAYYGGYRDREGGNAGLALLIGMASLVLYYVVSLVVLYLSRLREYYADMHSVSVVDDGARKLSEALAKIVAYTGRYASRRRMDPGVGAFKALFIADPDTSRNDAVRLARYGMNKDMQLVMSIASRRLTWADRLLEIFSTHPNIVKRIRALLELQRLPTP
;
A
#
# COMPACT_ATOMS: atom_id res chain seq x y z
N MET A 1 34.48 60.07 44.13
CA MET A 1 33.01 60.19 44.16
C MET A 1 32.52 59.48 42.90
N GLU A 2 32.14 58.19 43.01
CA GLU A 2 30.73 57.73 43.11
C GLU A 2 29.99 58.01 41.78
N TYR A 3 29.47 57.08 40.97
CA TYR A 3 28.68 55.86 41.20
C TYR A 3 28.74 54.93 39.95
N THR A 4 28.72 53.62 40.14
CA THR A 4 28.16 52.61 39.21
C THR A 4 26.62 52.67 39.27
N PRO A 5 25.83 52.29 38.21
CA PRO A 5 25.57 50.86 37.98
C PRO A 5 25.08 50.36 36.58
N LEU A 6 25.21 49.04 36.44
CA LEU A 6 24.27 48.03 35.88
C LEU A 6 24.11 47.76 34.37
N CYS A 7 24.31 46.47 34.09
CA CYS A 7 24.01 45.67 32.91
C CYS A 7 22.51 45.60 32.57
N HIS A 8 22.19 45.38 31.28
CA HIS A 8 21.09 44.48 30.92
C HIS A 8 21.34 43.79 29.56
N ASN A 9 21.85 42.55 29.62
CA ASN A 9 21.78 41.60 28.51
C ASN A 9 20.34 41.07 28.43
N GLY A 10 19.61 41.46 27.40
CA GLY A 10 18.30 40.88 27.06
C GLY A 10 18.49 39.55 26.31
N LEU A 11 18.56 38.44 27.03
CA LEU A 11 18.33 37.12 26.46
C LEU A 11 16.82 36.89 26.42
N MET A 12 16.21 37.04 25.24
CA MET A 12 14.85 36.56 24.97
C MET A 12 14.80 35.06 25.22
N GLY A 13 14.12 34.65 26.30
CA GLY A 13 13.81 33.26 26.56
C GLY A 13 12.92 32.66 25.46
N PRO A 14 13.00 31.35 25.18
CA PRO A 14 12.19 30.71 24.16
C PRO A 14 10.70 30.88 24.45
N SER A 15 9.94 31.34 23.44
CA SER A 15 8.48 31.40 23.43
C SER A 15 7.87 30.14 24.05
N GLN A 16 6.93 30.31 24.99
CA GLN A 16 6.25 29.20 25.68
C GLN A 16 5.59 28.19 24.72
N SER A 17 5.29 28.59 23.48
CA SER A 17 4.77 27.69 22.43
C SER A 17 5.78 26.61 22.01
N ASN A 18 7.08 26.93 22.02
CA ASN A 18 8.15 25.99 21.69
C ASN A 18 8.44 25.05 22.87
N VAL A 19 8.32 25.53 24.10
CA VAL A 19 8.49 24.71 25.31
C VAL A 19 7.37 23.66 25.40
N PHE A 20 6.12 24.04 25.11
CA PHE A 20 4.99 23.11 25.15
C PHE A 20 5.03 22.09 23.99
N LYS A 21 5.37 22.52 22.77
CA LYS A 21 5.61 21.60 21.64
C LYS A 21 6.76 20.63 21.96
N ASN A 22 7.86 21.12 22.51
CA ASN A 22 9.01 20.28 22.84
C ASN A 22 8.72 19.33 24.02
N ALA A 23 7.88 19.72 24.98
CA ALA A 23 7.45 18.88 26.09
C ALA A 23 6.44 17.79 25.68
N LEU A 24 5.58 18.06 24.70
CA LEU A 24 4.65 17.07 24.14
C LEU A 24 5.36 16.07 23.21
N LEU A 25 6.36 16.55 22.47
CA LEU A 25 7.16 15.74 21.53
C LEU A 25 8.28 14.94 22.19
N SER A 26 8.73 15.31 23.40
CA SER A 26 9.79 14.61 24.14
C SER A 26 9.32 13.35 24.88
N LYS A 27 8.01 13.15 25.04
CA LYS A 27 7.42 11.97 25.72
C LYS A 27 7.12 10.79 24.79
N LEU A 28 7.31 10.94 23.48
CA LEU A 28 7.06 9.87 22.51
C LEU A 28 8.37 9.19 22.12
N SER A 29 8.47 7.88 22.31
CA SER A 29 9.60 7.09 21.82
C SER A 29 9.76 7.26 20.30
N ARG A 30 11.00 7.22 19.78
CA ARG A 30 11.30 7.33 18.34
C ARG A 30 10.39 6.47 17.42
N PRO A 31 10.00 5.22 17.75
CA PRO A 31 9.05 4.45 16.94
C PRO A 31 7.62 5.02 16.97
N ALA A 32 7.15 5.53 18.11
CA ALA A 32 5.84 6.18 18.21
C ALA A 32 5.76 7.46 17.35
N MET A 33 6.86 8.21 17.28
CA MET A 33 6.95 9.40 16.40
C MET A 33 6.92 9.02 14.91
N ARG A 34 7.50 7.89 14.51
CA ARG A 34 7.44 7.38 13.13
C ARG A 34 6.02 6.93 12.77
N LEU A 35 5.33 6.22 13.65
CA LEU A 35 3.91 5.88 13.49
C LEU A 35 3.05 7.13 13.35
N LEU A 36 3.27 8.14 14.19
CA LEU A 36 2.53 9.39 14.13
C LEU A 36 2.76 10.12 12.79
N LYS A 37 4.01 10.20 12.32
CA LYS A 37 4.32 10.79 11.00
C LYS A 37 3.62 10.04 9.87
N LEU A 38 3.65 8.71 9.87
CA LEU A 38 2.93 7.90 8.87
C LEU A 38 1.43 8.16 8.93
N LYS A 39 0.83 8.18 10.13
CA LYS A 39 -0.59 8.51 10.31
C LYS A 39 -0.94 9.91 9.78
N LEU A 40 -0.10 10.91 10.06
CA LEU A 40 -0.28 12.27 9.55
C LEU A 40 -0.18 12.33 8.03
N TYR A 41 0.79 11.65 7.42
CA TYR A 41 0.88 11.57 5.96
C TYR A 41 -0.34 10.88 5.36
N MET A 42 -0.80 9.76 5.93
CA MET A 42 -2.01 9.07 5.46
C MET A 42 -3.24 9.98 5.54
N VAL A 43 -3.49 10.63 6.70
CA VAL A 43 -4.62 11.54 6.88
C VAL A 43 -4.50 12.73 5.92
N GLY A 44 -3.31 13.31 5.77
CA GLY A 44 -3.05 14.41 4.84
C GLY A 44 -3.31 14.01 3.39
N THR A 45 -2.88 12.83 2.95
CA THR A 45 -3.12 12.30 1.60
C THR A 45 -4.61 12.09 1.35
N VAL A 46 -5.35 11.50 2.31
CA VAL A 46 -6.80 11.31 2.19
C VAL A 46 -7.54 12.65 2.16
N ALA A 47 -7.18 13.60 3.04
CA ALA A 47 -7.77 14.93 3.05
C ALA A 47 -7.52 15.69 1.74
N PHE A 48 -6.29 15.61 1.20
CA PHE A 48 -5.94 16.18 -0.09
C PHE A 48 -6.74 15.56 -1.23
N LEU A 49 -6.87 14.22 -1.25
CA LEU A 49 -7.71 13.50 -2.22
C LEU A 49 -9.16 14.01 -2.17
N ILE A 50 -9.75 14.10 -0.98
CA ILE A 50 -11.13 14.56 -0.80
C ILE A 50 -11.28 16.03 -1.27
N ALA A 51 -10.38 16.92 -0.87
CA ALA A 51 -10.43 18.32 -1.25
C ALA A 51 -10.29 18.52 -2.77
N LEU A 52 -9.29 17.87 -3.39
CA LEU A 52 -9.03 17.94 -4.82
C LEU A 52 -10.22 17.40 -5.63
N THR A 53 -10.76 16.25 -5.21
CA THR A 53 -11.89 15.65 -5.89
C THR A 53 -13.14 16.50 -5.77
N THR A 54 -13.49 16.94 -4.55
CA THR A 54 -14.67 17.78 -4.29
C THR A 54 -14.63 19.08 -5.11
N LEU A 55 -13.48 19.75 -5.15
CA LEU A 55 -13.31 20.99 -5.93
C LEU A 55 -13.58 20.75 -7.41
N PHE A 56 -12.98 19.72 -7.99
CA PHE A 56 -13.11 19.47 -9.43
C PHE A 56 -14.52 18.98 -9.79
N PHE A 57 -15.15 18.17 -8.94
CA PHE A 57 -16.56 17.80 -9.09
C PHE A 57 -17.47 19.02 -9.13
N ALA A 58 -17.26 19.99 -8.23
CA ALA A 58 -18.07 21.21 -8.20
C ALA A 58 -17.94 22.02 -9.50
N ILE A 59 -16.71 22.15 -10.03
CA ILE A 59 -16.45 22.85 -11.29
C ILE A 59 -17.14 22.16 -12.47
N ILE A 60 -17.02 20.83 -12.58
CA ILE A 60 -17.65 20.06 -13.66
C ILE A 60 -19.17 20.18 -13.59
N LEU A 61 -19.76 20.01 -12.40
CA LEU A 61 -21.21 20.11 -12.20
C LEU A 61 -21.75 21.45 -12.67
N GLN A 62 -21.02 22.53 -12.40
CA GLN A 62 -21.40 23.87 -12.84
C GLN A 62 -21.32 24.05 -14.36
N LEU A 63 -20.34 23.42 -15.01
CA LEU A 63 -20.07 23.60 -16.45
C LEU A 63 -20.86 22.65 -17.35
N ALA A 64 -21.19 21.44 -16.90
CA ALA A 64 -21.69 20.38 -17.76
C ALA A 64 -23.21 20.43 -18.02
N GLY A 65 -23.99 21.15 -17.21
CA GLY A 65 -25.45 21.33 -17.39
C GLY A 65 -26.31 20.04 -17.38
N ALA A 66 -25.70 18.86 -17.28
CA ALA A 66 -26.31 17.53 -17.35
C ALA A 66 -26.40 16.86 -15.96
N PRO A 67 -27.38 15.96 -15.72
CA PRO A 67 -27.59 15.36 -14.41
C PRO A 67 -26.52 14.29 -14.11
N LEU A 68 -25.38 14.73 -13.59
CA LEU A 68 -24.31 13.90 -13.02
C LEU A 68 -24.82 12.93 -11.93
N LEU A 69 -26.03 13.19 -11.45
CA LEU A 69 -26.80 12.42 -10.49
C LEU A 69 -26.99 10.95 -10.91
N PHE A 70 -26.89 10.59 -12.20
CA PHE A 70 -26.95 9.19 -12.64
C PHE A 70 -25.57 8.49 -12.72
N VAL A 71 -24.50 9.24 -13.02
CA VAL A 71 -23.15 8.66 -13.18
C VAL A 71 -22.56 8.24 -11.84
N ILE A 72 -22.73 9.07 -10.82
CA ILE A 72 -22.22 8.81 -9.47
C ILE A 72 -22.77 7.50 -8.89
N PRO A 73 -24.11 7.30 -8.78
CA PRO A 73 -24.65 6.05 -8.23
C PRO A 73 -24.28 4.85 -9.10
N MET A 74 -24.16 4.99 -10.42
CA MET A 74 -23.71 3.89 -11.28
C MET A 74 -22.27 3.47 -10.97
N VAL A 75 -21.33 4.42 -10.89
CA VAL A 75 -19.92 4.13 -10.59
C VAL A 75 -19.76 3.57 -9.18
N VAL A 76 -20.47 4.15 -8.20
CA VAL A 76 -20.46 3.64 -6.81
C VAL A 76 -21.02 2.23 -6.74
N THR A 77 -22.16 1.96 -7.41
CA THR A 77 -22.79 0.63 -7.43
C THR A 77 -21.88 -0.41 -8.08
N PHE A 78 -21.27 -0.08 -9.23
CA PHE A 78 -20.36 -0.98 -9.93
C PHE A 78 -19.13 -1.32 -9.07
N ASN A 79 -18.48 -0.32 -8.46
CA ASN A 79 -17.34 -0.55 -7.56
C ASN A 79 -17.73 -1.38 -6.33
N LEU A 80 -18.94 -1.14 -5.79
CA LEU A 80 -19.46 -1.90 -4.66
C LEU A 80 -19.64 -3.38 -5.03
N ILE A 81 -20.25 -3.67 -6.18
CA ILE A 81 -20.42 -5.04 -6.69
C ILE A 81 -19.05 -5.72 -6.88
N GLN A 82 -18.10 -5.03 -7.52
CA GLN A 82 -16.74 -5.56 -7.70
C GLN A 82 -16.10 -5.93 -6.36
N TRP A 83 -16.20 -5.08 -5.36
CA TRP A 83 -15.64 -5.33 -4.03
C TRP A 83 -16.28 -6.53 -3.33
N LEU A 84 -17.60 -6.69 -3.43
CA LEU A 84 -18.32 -7.81 -2.83
C LEU A 84 -17.93 -9.15 -3.45
N ILE A 85 -17.69 -9.16 -4.77
CA ILE A 85 -17.35 -10.36 -5.56
C ILE A 85 -15.84 -10.65 -5.54
N ALA A 86 -14.98 -9.66 -5.28
CA ALA A 86 -13.52 -9.78 -5.38
C ALA A 86 -12.95 -11.00 -4.65
N PRO A 87 -13.35 -11.35 -3.42
CA PRO A 87 -12.84 -12.54 -2.73
C PRO A 87 -13.08 -13.85 -3.48
N TYR A 88 -14.25 -14.04 -4.08
CA TYR A 88 -14.59 -15.24 -4.85
C TYR A 88 -13.79 -15.33 -6.15
N LEU A 89 -13.56 -14.18 -6.80
CA LEU A 89 -12.72 -14.10 -7.99
C LEU A 89 -11.25 -14.44 -7.67
N ILE A 90 -10.74 -13.94 -6.54
CA ILE A 90 -9.41 -14.26 -6.05
C ILE A 90 -9.30 -15.76 -5.77
N GLU A 91 -10.27 -16.34 -5.04
CA GLU A 91 -10.28 -17.77 -4.72
C GLU A 91 -10.23 -18.64 -6.00
N MET A 92 -11.03 -18.29 -7.01
CA MET A 92 -11.06 -18.99 -8.29
C MET A 92 -9.73 -18.89 -9.07
N ILE A 93 -9.17 -17.68 -9.18
CA ILE A 93 -7.97 -17.43 -9.99
C ILE A 93 -6.71 -17.98 -9.32
N TYR A 94 -6.60 -17.82 -8.00
CA TYR A 94 -5.42 -18.23 -7.23
C TYR A 94 -5.51 -19.69 -6.75
N GLY A 95 -6.60 -20.41 -7.09
CA GLY A 95 -6.82 -21.79 -6.65
C GLY A 95 -6.78 -21.91 -5.13
N VAL A 96 -7.36 -20.93 -4.45
CA VAL A 96 -7.29 -20.80 -3.00
C VAL A 96 -8.35 -21.66 -2.35
N HIS A 97 -7.94 -22.49 -1.40
CA HIS A 97 -8.84 -23.35 -0.64
C HIS A 97 -8.58 -23.16 0.85
N GLU A 98 -9.58 -23.48 1.68
CA GLU A 98 -9.42 -23.40 3.13
C GLU A 98 -8.32 -24.35 3.59
N ALA A 99 -7.46 -23.89 4.48
CA ALA A 99 -6.41 -24.69 5.07
C ALA A 99 -7.04 -25.60 6.14
N PRO A 100 -7.06 -26.94 5.99
CA PRO A 100 -7.59 -27.78 7.05
C PRO A 100 -6.69 -27.70 8.29
N PRO A 101 -7.25 -27.45 9.50
CA PRO A 101 -6.45 -27.31 10.72
C PRO A 101 -5.59 -28.53 11.06
N HIS A 102 -6.05 -29.73 10.71
CA HIS A 102 -5.30 -30.97 10.92
C HIS A 102 -4.05 -31.08 10.03
N ARG A 103 -4.07 -30.48 8.84
CA ARG A 103 -2.96 -30.49 7.89
C ARG A 103 -1.99 -29.32 8.11
N TYR A 104 -2.50 -28.17 8.54
CA TYR A 104 -1.71 -26.96 8.78
C TYR A 104 -1.79 -26.46 10.24
N PRO A 105 -1.58 -27.31 11.26
CA PRO A 105 -1.82 -26.95 12.67
C PRO A 105 -0.88 -25.85 13.18
N ARG A 106 0.32 -25.71 12.60
CA ARG A 106 1.26 -24.63 12.95
C ARG A 106 0.78 -23.28 12.40
N LEU A 107 0.35 -23.25 11.13
CA LEU A 107 -0.16 -22.05 10.49
C LEU A 107 -1.37 -21.47 11.24
N HIS A 108 -2.32 -22.33 11.62
CA HIS A 108 -3.48 -21.89 12.42
C HIS A 108 -3.09 -21.33 13.79
N ARG A 109 -2.09 -21.92 14.46
CA ARG A 109 -1.58 -21.42 15.75
C ARG A 109 -0.90 -20.07 15.63
N ILE A 110 -0.12 -19.86 14.58
CA ILE A 110 0.52 -18.57 14.28
C ILE A 110 -0.56 -17.50 14.04
N VAL A 111 -1.49 -17.75 13.12
CA VAL A 111 -2.57 -16.79 12.80
C VAL A 111 -3.40 -16.46 14.03
N GLU A 112 -3.72 -17.45 14.87
CA GLU A 112 -4.47 -17.25 16.11
C GLU A 112 -3.73 -16.38 17.13
N ARG A 113 -2.46 -16.70 17.41
CA ARG A 113 -1.60 -15.91 18.30
C ARG A 113 -1.49 -14.46 17.81
N LEU A 114 -1.22 -14.27 16.53
CA LEU A 114 -1.06 -12.95 15.93
C LEU A 114 -2.39 -12.18 15.90
N SER A 115 -3.52 -12.85 15.68
CA SER A 115 -4.85 -12.24 15.73
C SER A 115 -5.17 -11.73 17.14
N LEU A 116 -4.83 -12.51 18.17
CA LEU A 116 -4.95 -12.11 19.57
C LEU A 116 -4.05 -10.89 19.88
N ARG A 117 -2.76 -10.94 19.53
CA ARG A 117 -1.83 -9.81 19.72
C ARG A 117 -2.27 -8.56 18.95
N SER A 118 -2.89 -8.74 17.78
CA SER A 118 -3.41 -7.65 16.95
C SER A 118 -4.79 -7.13 17.42
N GLY A 119 -5.48 -7.86 18.31
CA GLY A 119 -6.85 -7.55 18.73
C GLY A 119 -7.84 -7.55 17.55
N ILE A 120 -7.81 -8.60 16.73
CA ILE A 120 -8.76 -8.85 15.64
C ILE A 120 -9.34 -10.27 15.76
N PRO A 121 -10.57 -10.53 15.26
CA PRO A 121 -11.05 -11.89 15.12
C PRO A 121 -10.14 -12.68 14.18
N LYS A 122 -9.92 -13.97 14.50
CA LYS A 122 -9.11 -14.88 13.68
C LYS A 122 -9.68 -14.94 12.26
N PRO A 123 -8.93 -14.51 11.22
CA PRO A 123 -9.38 -14.65 9.84
C PRO A 123 -9.36 -16.13 9.43
N LYS A 124 -10.14 -16.48 8.40
CA LYS A 124 -10.04 -17.83 7.82
C LYS A 124 -8.65 -18.00 7.20
N VAL A 125 -8.02 -19.12 7.47
CA VAL A 125 -6.69 -19.46 6.97
C VAL A 125 -6.85 -20.22 5.67
N MET A 126 -6.19 -19.75 4.63
CA MET A 126 -6.34 -20.29 3.28
C MET A 126 -4.98 -20.66 2.70
N ILE A 127 -4.95 -21.66 1.81
CA ILE A 127 -3.76 -22.08 1.07
C ILE A 127 -3.99 -21.86 -0.43
N ALA A 128 -3.02 -21.24 -1.09
CA ALA A 128 -3.01 -21.01 -2.54
C ALA A 128 -1.95 -21.88 -3.24
N HIS A 129 -2.30 -22.46 -4.39
CA HIS A 129 -1.43 -23.35 -5.15
C HIS A 129 -0.73 -22.60 -6.29
N ILE A 130 0.21 -21.74 -5.94
CA ILE A 130 0.95 -20.91 -6.90
C ILE A 130 2.45 -21.16 -6.74
N PRO A 131 3.21 -21.27 -7.85
CA PRO A 131 4.63 -21.60 -7.82
C PRO A 131 5.56 -20.46 -7.35
N ILE A 132 5.01 -19.43 -6.71
CA ILE A 132 5.72 -18.24 -6.24
C ILE A 132 5.40 -18.03 -4.76
N PRO A 133 6.41 -17.80 -3.90
CA PRO A 133 6.18 -17.54 -2.48
C PRO A 133 5.46 -16.21 -2.31
N ASN A 134 4.23 -16.28 -1.84
CA ASN A 134 3.39 -15.14 -1.52
C ASN A 134 2.43 -15.42 -0.35
N ALA A 135 1.99 -14.35 0.32
CA ALA A 135 0.86 -14.32 1.23
C ALA A 135 0.05 -13.05 0.95
N PHE A 136 -1.24 -13.07 1.25
CA PHE A 136 -2.11 -11.90 1.10
C PHE A 136 -3.35 -11.97 1.97
N ALA A 137 -3.77 -10.83 2.52
CA ALA A 137 -5.03 -10.67 3.23
C ALA A 137 -6.14 -10.12 2.31
N TYR A 138 -7.33 -10.68 2.40
CA TYR A 138 -8.47 -10.28 1.58
C TYR A 138 -9.79 -10.56 2.28
N GLY A 139 -10.88 -9.94 1.80
CA GLY A 139 -12.20 -10.16 2.37
C GLY A 139 -13.20 -9.11 1.94
N SER A 140 -14.47 -9.39 2.24
CA SER A 140 -15.60 -8.49 2.06
C SER A 140 -16.56 -8.65 3.24
N PRO A 141 -17.51 -7.73 3.47
CA PRO A 141 -18.44 -7.81 4.59
C PRO A 141 -19.27 -9.10 4.59
N ILE A 142 -19.56 -9.62 3.39
CA ILE A 142 -20.36 -10.85 3.22
C ILE A 142 -19.50 -12.09 3.47
N SER A 143 -18.25 -12.05 3.00
CA SER A 143 -17.40 -13.24 2.95
C SER A 143 -16.53 -13.40 4.21
N GLY A 144 -16.33 -12.32 4.98
CA GLY A 144 -15.44 -12.26 6.13
C GLY A 144 -13.97 -12.05 5.76
N SER A 145 -13.13 -11.84 6.78
CA SER A 145 -11.69 -11.68 6.61
C SER A 145 -11.00 -13.02 6.41
N ARG A 146 -10.09 -13.08 5.43
CA ARG A 146 -9.27 -14.24 5.10
C ARG A 146 -7.81 -13.84 4.99
N VAL A 147 -6.93 -14.79 5.26
CA VAL A 147 -5.49 -14.69 4.96
C VAL A 147 -5.08 -15.93 4.19
N ALA A 148 -4.51 -15.73 3.01
CA ALA A 148 -3.99 -16.80 2.18
C ALA A 148 -2.46 -16.84 2.23
N VAL A 149 -1.92 -18.04 2.25
CA VAL A 149 -0.49 -18.31 2.11
C VAL A 149 -0.29 -19.31 0.98
N THR A 150 0.69 -19.07 0.12
CA THR A 150 1.06 -20.05 -0.92
C THR A 150 1.85 -21.22 -0.33
N GLU A 151 1.67 -22.43 -0.84
CA GLU A 151 2.51 -23.58 -0.42
C GLU A 151 4.01 -23.27 -0.63
N LYS A 152 4.33 -22.59 -1.75
CA LYS A 152 5.71 -22.19 -2.05
C LYS A 152 6.30 -21.23 -1.01
N LEU A 153 5.49 -20.40 -0.35
CA LEU A 153 5.97 -19.54 0.74
C LEU A 153 6.38 -20.37 1.96
N LEU A 154 5.59 -21.38 2.31
CA LEU A 154 5.91 -22.29 3.42
C LEU A 154 7.14 -23.15 3.13
N ASP A 155 7.44 -23.44 1.86
CA ASP A 155 8.65 -24.16 1.46
C ASP A 155 9.92 -23.29 1.49
N VAL A 156 9.78 -21.97 1.29
CA VAL A 156 10.91 -21.05 1.08
C VAL A 156 11.30 -20.33 2.36
N LEU A 157 10.33 -20.08 3.23
CA LEU A 157 10.51 -19.32 4.46
C LEU A 157 10.53 -20.24 5.67
N GLU A 158 11.36 -19.86 6.64
CA GLU A 158 11.37 -20.46 7.96
C GLU A 158 10.10 -20.07 8.73
N GLU A 159 9.72 -20.86 9.74
CA GLU A 159 8.47 -20.63 10.49
C GLU A 159 8.41 -19.23 11.13
N GLU A 160 9.54 -18.70 11.59
CA GLU A 160 9.64 -17.35 12.16
C GLU A 160 9.47 -16.24 11.12
N GLU A 161 9.89 -16.47 9.88
CA GLU A 161 9.73 -15.57 8.75
C GLU A 161 8.28 -15.56 8.27
N VAL A 162 7.64 -16.74 8.24
CA VAL A 162 6.20 -16.89 7.97
C VAL A 162 5.37 -16.13 9.02
N GLU A 163 5.75 -16.23 10.31
CA GLU A 163 5.09 -15.46 11.39
C GLU A 163 5.20 -13.95 11.13
N ALA A 164 6.36 -13.44 10.71
CA ALA A 164 6.54 -12.03 10.39
C ALA A 164 5.73 -11.57 9.15
N VAL A 165 5.68 -12.39 8.10
CA VAL A 165 4.85 -12.13 6.91
C VAL A 165 3.36 -12.12 7.27
N LEU A 166 2.89 -13.08 8.06
CA LEU A 166 1.51 -13.10 8.54
C LEU A 166 1.21 -11.92 9.46
N GLY A 167 2.16 -11.50 10.30
CA GLY A 167 2.06 -10.28 11.10
C GLY A 167 1.79 -9.06 10.21
N HIS A 168 2.46 -8.97 9.07
CA HIS A 168 2.25 -7.90 8.09
C HIS A 168 0.84 -7.98 7.47
N GLU A 169 0.44 -9.15 6.96
CA GLU A 169 -0.90 -9.36 6.37
C GLU A 169 -2.05 -9.10 7.34
N LEU A 170 -1.91 -9.51 8.60
CA LEU A 170 -2.89 -9.21 9.66
C LEU A 170 -2.93 -7.72 9.98
N GLY A 171 -1.84 -6.98 9.78
CA GLY A 171 -1.79 -5.53 9.84
C GLY A 171 -2.75 -4.89 8.84
N HIS A 172 -2.83 -5.41 7.61
CA HIS A 172 -3.79 -4.95 6.61
C HIS A 172 -5.24 -5.15 7.06
N LEU A 173 -5.54 -6.31 7.67
CA LEU A 173 -6.87 -6.58 8.22
C LEU A 173 -7.19 -5.68 9.40
N LYS A 174 -6.26 -5.53 10.35
CA LYS A 174 -6.40 -4.67 11.54
C LYS A 174 -6.72 -3.24 11.17
N HIS A 175 -6.01 -2.72 10.17
CA HIS A 175 -6.12 -1.35 9.75
C HIS A 175 -7.13 -1.13 8.63
N ARG A 176 -7.90 -2.17 8.26
CA ARG A 176 -8.95 -2.15 7.23
C ARG A 176 -8.47 -1.61 5.89
N ASP A 177 -7.29 -2.03 5.47
CA ASP A 177 -6.64 -1.57 4.25
C ASP A 177 -7.51 -1.67 3.01
N VAL A 178 -8.14 -2.83 2.84
CA VAL A 178 -9.03 -3.10 1.72
C VAL A 178 -10.15 -2.05 1.63
N HIS A 179 -10.71 -1.62 2.76
CA HIS A 179 -11.80 -0.63 2.78
C HIS A 179 -11.29 0.77 2.44
N ILE A 180 -10.13 1.15 3.00
CA ILE A 180 -9.50 2.45 2.75
C ILE A 180 -9.12 2.57 1.28
N MET A 181 -8.46 1.54 0.74
CA MET A 181 -8.02 1.54 -0.65
C MET A 181 -9.20 1.43 -1.62
N MET A 182 -10.26 0.68 -1.30
CA MET A 182 -11.49 0.66 -2.09
C MET A 182 -12.11 2.06 -2.18
N PHE A 183 -12.31 2.74 -1.04
CA PHE A 183 -12.85 4.10 -1.02
C PHE A 183 -11.97 5.08 -1.82
N ALA A 184 -10.65 5.00 -1.65
CA ALA A 184 -9.72 5.85 -2.39
C ALA A 184 -9.73 5.57 -3.90
N SER A 185 -9.93 4.32 -4.32
CA SER A 185 -9.87 3.89 -5.73
C SER A 185 -11.14 4.21 -6.52
N VAL A 186 -12.26 4.48 -5.86
CA VAL A 186 -13.48 5.00 -6.51
C VAL A 186 -13.22 6.36 -7.15
N LEU A 187 -12.38 7.20 -6.54
CA LEU A 187 -12.13 8.58 -6.99
C LEU A 187 -11.50 8.64 -8.40
N PRO A 188 -10.37 7.95 -8.70
CA PRO A 188 -9.89 7.86 -10.07
C PRO A 188 -10.91 7.27 -11.03
N ALA A 189 -11.64 6.22 -10.63
CA ALA A 189 -12.63 5.58 -11.50
C ALA A 189 -13.70 6.56 -11.98
N ILE A 190 -14.19 7.45 -11.10
CA ILE A 190 -15.17 8.45 -11.52
C ILE A 190 -14.59 9.43 -12.56
N PHE A 191 -13.36 9.92 -12.36
CA PHE A 191 -12.73 10.80 -13.36
C PHE A 191 -12.46 10.11 -14.69
N TYR A 192 -12.11 8.83 -14.67
CA TYR A 192 -11.96 8.04 -15.88
C TYR A 192 -13.28 7.92 -16.65
N TYR A 193 -14.37 7.50 -15.98
CA TYR A 193 -15.68 7.37 -16.62
C TYR A 193 -16.21 8.71 -17.09
N LEU A 194 -15.96 9.78 -16.34
CA LEU A 194 -16.33 11.14 -16.76
C LEU A 194 -15.57 11.56 -18.01
N ALA A 195 -14.24 11.40 -18.01
CA ALA A 195 -13.40 11.69 -19.17
C ALA A 195 -13.90 10.93 -20.40
N TYR A 196 -14.11 9.62 -20.26
CA TYR A 196 -14.63 8.76 -21.31
C TYR A 196 -15.99 9.25 -21.82
N SER A 197 -16.96 9.50 -20.92
CA SER A 197 -18.32 9.92 -21.30
C SER A 197 -18.34 11.26 -22.03
N LEU A 198 -17.59 12.26 -21.54
CA LEU A 198 -17.55 13.61 -22.13
C LEU A 198 -16.81 13.61 -23.47
N MET A 199 -15.70 12.88 -23.58
CA MET A 199 -14.96 12.74 -24.83
C MET A 199 -15.79 12.00 -25.88
N MET A 200 -16.50 10.93 -25.50
CA MET A 200 -17.42 10.21 -26.39
C MET A 200 -18.60 11.09 -26.79
N SER A 201 -19.19 11.84 -25.85
CA SER A 201 -20.26 12.80 -26.15
C SER A 201 -19.79 13.90 -27.12
N ALA A 202 -18.56 14.38 -27.00
CA ALA A 202 -17.99 15.35 -27.94
C ALA A 202 -17.78 14.73 -29.33
N TYR A 203 -17.29 13.49 -29.39
CA TYR A 203 -17.03 12.76 -30.63
C TYR A 203 -18.32 12.45 -31.42
N TYR A 204 -19.35 11.92 -30.75
CA TYR A 204 -20.63 11.58 -31.39
C TYR A 204 -21.59 12.77 -31.49
N GLY A 205 -21.54 13.71 -30.55
CA GLY A 205 -22.38 14.91 -30.53
C GLY A 205 -21.97 15.95 -31.58
N GLY A 206 -20.67 16.04 -31.90
CA GLY A 206 -20.18 16.90 -32.98
C GLY A 206 -20.67 16.52 -34.38
N TYR A 207 -21.27 15.33 -34.54
CA TYR A 207 -21.88 14.88 -35.80
C TYR A 207 -23.33 15.34 -36.00
N ARG A 208 -24.03 15.80 -34.95
CA ARG A 208 -25.48 16.10 -35.01
C ARG A 208 -25.85 17.58 -34.97
N ASP A 209 -25.05 18.44 -34.34
CA ASP A 209 -25.36 19.87 -34.22
C ASP A 209 -24.21 20.75 -34.75
N ARG A 210 -24.44 21.43 -35.88
CA ARG A 210 -23.54 22.48 -36.42
C ARG A 210 -23.72 23.84 -35.74
N GLU A 211 -24.69 23.97 -34.85
CA GLU A 211 -24.96 25.19 -34.07
C GLU A 211 -24.88 24.88 -32.57
N GLY A 212 -23.72 25.12 -31.94
CA GLY A 212 -23.64 25.20 -30.48
C GLY A 212 -22.32 24.72 -29.90
N GLY A 213 -21.51 25.65 -29.38
CA GLY A 213 -20.16 25.48 -28.82
C GLY A 213 -19.98 24.52 -27.62
N ASN A 214 -20.85 23.54 -27.42
CA ASN A 214 -20.83 22.63 -26.27
C ASN A 214 -19.90 21.41 -26.47
N ALA A 215 -19.68 20.97 -27.70
CA ALA A 215 -18.80 19.82 -27.99
C ALA A 215 -17.32 20.11 -27.69
N GLY A 216 -16.84 21.31 -28.02
CA GLY A 216 -15.47 21.74 -27.71
C GLY A 216 -15.24 21.86 -26.20
N LEU A 217 -16.21 22.43 -25.47
CA LEU A 217 -16.15 22.51 -24.01
C LEU A 217 -16.18 21.12 -23.35
N ALA A 218 -17.06 20.21 -23.81
CA ALA A 218 -17.11 18.84 -23.32
C ALA A 218 -15.80 18.09 -23.55
N LEU A 219 -15.16 18.26 -24.72
CA LEU A 219 -13.84 17.68 -25.01
C LEU A 219 -12.77 18.23 -24.06
N LEU A 220 -12.73 19.55 -23.82
CA LEU A 220 -11.78 20.18 -22.90
C LEU A 220 -11.96 19.66 -21.46
N ILE A 221 -13.21 19.59 -20.97
CA ILE A 221 -13.51 19.05 -19.63
C ILE A 221 -13.17 17.55 -19.57
N GLY A 222 -13.42 16.80 -20.64
CA GLY A 222 -13.05 15.40 -20.75
C GLY A 222 -11.53 15.19 -20.65
N MET A 223 -10.73 15.98 -21.38
CA MET A 223 -9.28 15.95 -21.29
C MET A 223 -8.76 16.36 -19.91
N ALA A 224 -9.33 17.41 -19.30
CA ALA A 224 -8.99 17.81 -17.95
C ALA A 224 -9.30 16.70 -16.92
N SER A 225 -10.44 16.02 -17.08
CA SER A 225 -10.82 14.88 -16.25
C SER A 225 -9.86 13.70 -16.41
N LEU A 226 -9.35 13.46 -17.63
CA LEU A 226 -8.35 12.42 -17.88
C LEU A 226 -7.02 12.73 -17.20
N VAL A 227 -6.55 13.99 -17.26
CA VAL A 227 -5.36 14.43 -16.52
C VAL A 227 -5.57 14.21 -15.02
N LEU A 228 -6.74 14.56 -14.50
CA LEU A 228 -7.05 14.38 -13.09
C LEU A 228 -7.12 12.90 -12.69
N TYR A 229 -7.66 12.02 -13.54
CA TYR A 229 -7.59 10.57 -13.33
C TYR A 229 -6.17 10.11 -13.05
N TYR A 230 -5.19 10.53 -13.87
CA TYR A 230 -3.78 10.17 -13.64
C TYR A 230 -3.23 10.75 -12.35
N VAL A 231 -3.48 12.05 -12.08
CA VAL A 231 -3.01 12.71 -10.85
C VAL A 231 -3.56 12.02 -9.60
N VAL A 232 -4.87 11.77 -9.55
CA VAL A 232 -5.54 11.12 -8.42
C VAL A 232 -5.06 9.67 -8.28
N SER A 233 -4.88 8.95 -9.39
CA SER A 233 -4.31 7.59 -9.37
C SER A 233 -2.92 7.55 -8.75
N LEU A 234 -2.04 8.50 -9.07
CA LEU A 234 -0.71 8.59 -8.46
C LEU A 234 -0.76 8.84 -6.95
N VAL A 235 -1.73 9.64 -6.49
CA VAL A 235 -1.93 9.89 -5.06
C VAL A 235 -2.48 8.64 -4.35
N VAL A 236 -3.38 7.89 -4.99
CA VAL A 236 -3.85 6.59 -4.47
C VAL A 236 -2.70 5.57 -4.38
N LEU A 237 -1.81 5.51 -5.40
CA LEU A 237 -0.61 4.67 -5.35
C LEU A 237 0.33 5.08 -4.21
N TYR A 238 0.50 6.38 -3.98
CA TYR A 238 1.27 6.87 -2.82
C TYR A 238 0.65 6.44 -1.49
N LEU A 239 -0.68 6.53 -1.36
CA LEU A 239 -1.40 6.04 -0.18
C LEU A 239 -1.15 4.53 0.01
N SER A 240 -1.24 3.74 -1.05
CA SER A 240 -0.93 2.29 -1.02
C SER A 240 0.46 2.02 -0.43
N ARG A 241 1.49 2.76 -0.87
CA ARG A 241 2.86 2.60 -0.35
C ARG A 241 2.99 3.00 1.13
N LEU A 242 2.24 4.01 1.59
CA LEU A 242 2.20 4.36 3.02
C LEU A 242 1.57 3.23 3.87
N ARG A 243 0.57 2.54 3.33
CA ARG A 243 -0.09 1.42 3.99
C ARG A 243 0.84 0.23 4.18
N GLU A 244 1.71 -0.06 3.21
CA GLU A 244 2.77 -1.07 3.34
C GLU A 244 3.70 -0.79 4.53
N TYR A 245 4.22 0.44 4.66
CA TYR A 245 5.07 0.80 5.79
C TYR A 245 4.32 0.70 7.13
N TYR A 246 3.03 0.99 7.14
CA TYR A 246 2.20 0.90 8.34
C TYR A 246 1.93 -0.56 8.74
N ALA A 247 1.75 -1.45 7.77
CA ALA A 247 1.64 -2.88 7.99
C ALA A 247 2.98 -3.53 8.40
N ASP A 248 4.12 -3.08 7.86
CA ASP A 248 5.45 -3.48 8.32
C ASP A 248 5.65 -3.14 9.80
N MET A 249 5.27 -1.93 10.22
CA MET A 249 5.35 -1.54 11.63
C MET A 249 4.42 -2.35 12.52
N HIS A 250 3.25 -2.76 12.01
CA HIS A 250 2.36 -3.66 12.73
C HIS A 250 3.03 -5.00 12.98
N SER A 251 3.61 -5.63 11.94
CA SER A 251 4.36 -6.88 12.07
C SER A 251 5.46 -6.79 13.13
N VAL A 252 6.28 -5.73 13.07
CA VAL A 252 7.35 -5.47 14.07
C VAL A 252 6.81 -5.35 15.49
N SER A 253 5.59 -4.84 15.67
CA SER A 253 4.98 -4.66 16.99
C SER A 253 4.33 -5.92 17.58
N VAL A 254 3.90 -6.86 16.73
CA VAL A 254 3.20 -8.08 17.18
C VAL A 254 4.07 -9.33 17.12
N VAL A 255 5.19 -9.31 16.39
CA VAL A 255 6.13 -10.43 16.23
C VAL A 255 7.43 -10.12 16.96
N ASP A 256 7.88 -11.06 17.79
CA ASP A 256 9.14 -10.94 18.51
C ASP A 256 10.31 -10.94 17.51
N ASP A 257 11.19 -9.94 17.57
CA ASP A 257 12.25 -9.70 16.58
C ASP A 257 11.70 -9.60 15.13
N GLY A 258 10.48 -9.08 14.99
CA GLY A 258 9.75 -9.01 13.72
C GLY A 258 10.46 -8.21 12.62
N ALA A 259 11.28 -7.21 12.99
CA ALA A 259 12.02 -6.41 12.02
C ALA A 259 13.06 -7.23 11.25
N ARG A 260 13.83 -8.07 11.97
CA ARG A 260 14.78 -9.00 11.35
C ARG A 260 14.04 -10.01 10.48
N LYS A 261 13.10 -10.74 11.08
CA LYS A 261 12.35 -11.83 10.44
C LYS A 261 11.63 -11.38 9.17
N LEU A 262 10.97 -10.21 9.20
CA LEU A 262 10.31 -9.66 8.02
C LEU A 262 11.31 -9.25 6.93
N SER A 263 12.45 -8.67 7.31
CA SER A 263 13.48 -8.27 6.33
C SER A 263 14.10 -9.47 5.62
N GLU A 264 14.35 -10.57 6.35
CA GLU A 264 14.88 -11.83 5.80
C GLU A 264 13.83 -12.50 4.90
N ALA A 265 12.57 -12.56 5.35
CA ALA A 265 11.45 -13.05 4.55
C ALA A 265 11.33 -12.31 3.21
N LEU A 266 11.29 -10.98 3.25
CA LEU A 266 11.20 -10.12 2.06
C LEU A 266 12.38 -10.35 1.10
N ALA A 267 13.59 -10.47 1.65
CA ALA A 267 14.78 -10.75 0.85
C ALA A 267 14.71 -12.10 0.13
N LYS A 268 14.27 -13.16 0.83
CA LYS A 268 14.05 -14.50 0.25
C LYS A 268 12.97 -14.50 -0.82
N ILE A 269 11.84 -13.84 -0.57
CA ILE A 269 10.72 -13.74 -1.52
C ILE A 269 11.16 -13.06 -2.81
N VAL A 270 11.87 -11.92 -2.71
CA VAL A 270 12.35 -11.18 -3.89
C VAL A 270 13.39 -11.98 -4.66
N ALA A 271 14.35 -12.59 -3.95
CA ALA A 271 15.38 -13.42 -4.56
C ALA A 271 14.79 -14.67 -5.25
N TYR A 272 13.74 -15.28 -4.69
CA TYR A 272 13.04 -16.40 -5.31
C TYR A 272 12.21 -15.94 -6.51
N THR A 273 11.39 -14.91 -6.35
CA THR A 273 10.46 -14.40 -7.36
C THR A 273 11.20 -13.95 -8.61
N GLY A 274 12.30 -13.21 -8.48
CA GLY A 274 13.03 -12.79 -9.66
C GLY A 274 13.90 -13.90 -10.28
N ARG A 275 14.33 -14.93 -9.52
CA ARG A 275 14.90 -16.17 -10.11
C ARG A 275 13.85 -16.92 -10.93
N TYR A 276 12.62 -17.01 -10.43
CA TYR A 276 11.50 -17.62 -11.12
C TYR A 276 11.17 -16.86 -12.42
N ALA A 277 11.02 -15.53 -12.35
CA ALA A 277 10.75 -14.67 -13.50
C ALA A 277 11.86 -14.66 -14.57
N SER A 278 13.11 -14.95 -14.17
CA SER A 278 14.24 -15.05 -15.11
C SER A 278 14.29 -16.39 -15.84
N ARG A 279 13.80 -17.48 -15.21
CA ARG A 279 13.85 -18.84 -15.76
C ARG A 279 12.61 -19.21 -16.57
N ARG A 280 11.44 -18.69 -16.18
CA ARG A 280 10.18 -18.87 -16.92
C ARG A 280 9.69 -17.48 -17.27
N ARG A 281 9.44 -17.21 -18.56
CA ARG A 281 8.63 -16.06 -18.96
C ARG A 281 7.35 -16.17 -18.12
N MET A 282 7.11 -15.20 -17.24
CA MET A 282 6.01 -15.26 -16.29
C MET A 282 4.72 -15.50 -17.07
N ASP A 283 4.02 -16.61 -16.79
CA ASP A 283 2.78 -16.92 -17.49
C ASP A 283 1.78 -15.78 -17.27
N PRO A 284 1.01 -15.36 -18.29
CA PRO A 284 0.06 -14.25 -18.18
C PRO A 284 -0.92 -14.39 -17.01
N GLY A 285 -1.27 -15.62 -16.61
CA GLY A 285 -2.16 -15.91 -15.47
C GLY A 285 -1.58 -15.54 -14.10
N VAL A 286 -0.25 -15.54 -13.94
CA VAL A 286 0.43 -15.13 -12.69
C VAL A 286 0.48 -13.61 -12.56
N GLY A 287 0.33 -12.88 -13.67
CA GLY A 287 0.25 -11.41 -13.68
C GLY A 287 -1.12 -10.85 -13.32
N ALA A 288 -2.15 -11.69 -13.22
CA ALA A 288 -3.55 -11.26 -13.12
C ALA A 288 -3.84 -10.37 -11.89
N PHE A 289 -3.12 -10.55 -10.77
CA PHE A 289 -3.19 -9.63 -9.63
C PHE A 289 -1.80 -9.39 -8.99
N LYS A 290 -0.92 -8.67 -9.69
CA LYS A 290 0.35 -8.17 -9.13
C LYS A 290 0.17 -7.41 -7.82
N ALA A 291 -0.98 -6.77 -7.63
CA ALA A 291 -1.33 -6.03 -6.42
C ALA A 291 -1.48 -6.92 -5.17
N LEU A 292 -1.70 -8.23 -5.33
CA LEU A 292 -1.79 -9.18 -4.20
C LEU A 292 -0.43 -9.79 -3.84
N PHE A 293 0.64 -9.45 -4.56
CA PHE A 293 1.97 -9.94 -4.23
C PHE A 293 2.64 -9.00 -3.23
N ILE A 294 3.16 -9.57 -2.14
CA ILE A 294 3.91 -8.83 -1.10
C ILE A 294 5.13 -8.08 -1.67
N ALA A 295 5.67 -8.55 -2.80
CA ALA A 295 6.71 -7.89 -3.57
C ALA A 295 6.30 -7.79 -5.05
N ASP A 296 6.42 -6.60 -5.62
CA ASP A 296 6.10 -6.34 -7.02
C ASP A 296 7.06 -7.14 -7.96
N PRO A 297 6.54 -8.03 -8.82
CA PRO A 297 7.36 -8.86 -9.71
C PRO A 297 8.24 -8.08 -10.69
N ASP A 298 7.78 -6.92 -11.17
CA ASP A 298 8.48 -6.17 -12.22
C ASP A 298 9.74 -5.50 -11.65
N THR A 299 9.64 -4.99 -10.43
CA THR A 299 10.82 -4.50 -9.69
C THR A 299 11.72 -5.66 -9.24
N SER A 300 11.13 -6.79 -8.85
CA SER A 300 11.86 -7.98 -8.40
C SER A 300 12.70 -8.65 -9.49
N ARG A 301 12.29 -8.56 -10.76
CA ARG A 301 13.02 -9.13 -11.90
C ARG A 301 14.39 -8.48 -12.09
N ASN A 302 14.46 -7.14 -12.04
CA ASN A 302 15.74 -6.42 -12.12
C ASN A 302 16.60 -6.67 -10.89
N ASP A 303 15.96 -6.90 -9.74
CA ASP A 303 16.61 -7.06 -8.45
C ASP A 303 17.24 -8.45 -8.29
N ALA A 304 16.59 -9.53 -8.78
CA ALA A 304 17.10 -10.89 -8.59
C ALA A 304 18.13 -11.35 -9.63
N VAL A 305 18.14 -10.80 -10.85
CA VAL A 305 19.09 -11.20 -11.92
C VAL A 305 20.56 -10.98 -11.51
N ARG A 306 20.84 -10.13 -10.52
CA ARG A 306 22.20 -9.92 -9.97
C ARG A 306 22.46 -10.61 -8.63
N LEU A 307 21.44 -11.20 -7.99
CA LEU A 307 21.53 -11.79 -6.66
C LEU A 307 21.68 -13.33 -6.67
N ALA A 308 21.73 -13.95 -7.85
CA ALA A 308 21.89 -15.40 -8.03
C ALA A 308 23.26 -15.98 -7.57
N ARG A 309 24.10 -15.22 -6.84
CA ARG A 309 25.44 -15.63 -6.38
C ARG A 309 25.57 -15.91 -4.88
N TYR A 310 24.52 -15.71 -4.07
CA TYR A 310 24.59 -15.91 -2.62
C TYR A 310 23.76 -17.13 -2.18
N GLY A 311 24.41 -18.08 -1.50
CA GLY A 311 23.80 -19.29 -0.95
C GLY A 311 22.95 -19.02 0.31
N MET A 312 21.95 -19.88 0.55
CA MET A 312 20.83 -19.70 1.50
C MET A 312 21.19 -19.76 2.99
N ASN A 313 22.46 -19.91 3.39
CA ASN A 313 22.87 -19.92 4.82
C ASN A 313 23.32 -18.54 5.32
N LYS A 314 22.91 -17.47 4.63
CA LYS A 314 23.42 -16.10 4.81
C LYS A 314 22.30 -15.06 4.65
N ASP A 315 21.14 -15.31 5.27
CA ASP A 315 19.94 -14.49 5.10
C ASP A 315 20.19 -13.01 5.41
N MET A 316 20.86 -12.72 6.53
CA MET A 316 21.27 -11.35 6.84
C MET A 316 22.26 -10.75 5.80
N GLN A 317 23.13 -11.55 5.17
CA GLN A 317 23.99 -11.04 4.10
C GLN A 317 23.17 -10.73 2.83
N LEU A 318 22.14 -11.53 2.55
CA LEU A 318 21.20 -11.25 1.46
C LEU A 318 20.45 -9.94 1.74
N VAL A 319 19.94 -9.74 2.96
CA VAL A 319 19.32 -8.49 3.41
C VAL A 319 20.26 -7.30 3.21
N MET A 320 21.51 -7.40 3.68
CA MET A 320 22.51 -6.34 3.53
C MET A 320 22.89 -6.07 2.06
N SER A 321 22.91 -7.10 1.22
CA SER A 321 23.19 -6.96 -0.21
C SER A 321 22.10 -6.16 -0.92
N ILE A 322 20.83 -6.36 -0.54
CA ILE A 322 19.71 -5.59 -1.09
C ILE A 322 19.72 -4.17 -0.50
N ALA A 323 19.93 -4.03 0.81
CA ALA A 323 19.94 -2.74 1.49
C ALA A 323 21.07 -1.79 1.02
N SER A 324 22.23 -2.34 0.65
CA SER A 324 23.37 -1.55 0.17
C SER A 324 23.22 -1.05 -1.27
N ARG A 325 22.20 -1.51 -2.01
CA ARG A 325 21.95 -1.09 -3.41
C ARG A 325 21.65 0.40 -3.50
N ARG A 326 22.34 1.11 -4.41
CA ARG A 326 21.99 2.50 -4.74
C ARG A 326 20.73 2.53 -5.59
N LEU A 327 19.76 3.35 -5.20
CA LEU A 327 18.53 3.57 -5.96
C LEU A 327 18.85 4.43 -7.18
N THR A 328 18.59 3.89 -8.37
CA THR A 328 18.72 4.65 -9.61
C THR A 328 17.55 5.62 -9.77
N TRP A 329 17.68 6.58 -10.69
CA TRP A 329 16.56 7.46 -11.05
C TRP A 329 15.38 6.68 -11.65
N ALA A 330 15.67 5.66 -12.46
CA ALA A 330 14.65 4.76 -13.03
C ALA A 330 13.86 4.03 -11.92
N ASP A 331 14.53 3.51 -10.89
CA ASP A 331 13.87 2.84 -9.76
C ASP A 331 12.89 3.78 -9.04
N ARG A 332 13.29 5.06 -8.87
CA ARG A 332 12.43 6.07 -8.23
C ARG A 332 11.23 6.43 -9.09
N LEU A 333 11.40 6.47 -10.41
CA LEU A 333 10.28 6.69 -11.34
C LEU A 333 9.31 5.52 -11.35
N LEU A 334 9.81 4.27 -11.45
CA LEU A 334 8.97 3.07 -11.42
C LEU A 334 8.17 2.96 -10.12
N GLU A 335 8.78 3.34 -8.99
CA GLU A 335 8.09 3.34 -7.70
C GLU A 335 6.88 4.27 -7.65
N ILE A 336 6.89 5.39 -8.38
CA ILE A 336 5.75 6.33 -8.43
C ILE A 336 4.49 5.62 -8.97
N PHE A 337 4.67 4.73 -9.95
CA PHE A 337 3.61 3.97 -10.61
C PHE A 337 3.35 2.59 -10.00
N SER A 338 3.99 2.24 -8.87
CA SER A 338 3.79 0.96 -8.17
C SER A 338 2.93 1.13 -6.91
N THR A 339 2.14 0.09 -6.60
CA THR A 339 1.36 -0.01 -5.36
C THR A 339 2.24 -0.29 -4.14
N HIS A 340 3.46 -0.80 -4.36
CA HIS A 340 4.40 -1.18 -3.32
C HIS A 340 5.61 -0.23 -3.27
N PRO A 341 6.14 0.07 -2.08
CA PRO A 341 7.39 0.81 -1.97
C PRO A 341 8.54 -0.04 -2.51
N ASN A 342 9.60 0.65 -2.96
CA ASN A 342 10.79 -0.05 -3.41
C ASN A 342 11.38 -0.91 -2.28
N ILE A 343 11.70 -2.17 -2.60
CA ILE A 343 12.18 -3.16 -1.62
C ILE A 343 13.40 -2.70 -0.84
N VAL A 344 14.31 -1.95 -1.47
CA VAL A 344 15.51 -1.42 -0.81
C VAL A 344 15.13 -0.42 0.28
N LYS A 345 14.14 0.45 0.02
CA LYS A 345 13.64 1.40 1.03
C LYS A 345 12.94 0.66 2.17
N ARG A 346 12.14 -0.35 1.83
CA ARG A 346 11.40 -1.18 2.79
C ARG A 346 12.35 -1.92 3.74
N ILE A 347 13.36 -2.62 3.20
CA ILE A 347 14.39 -3.29 3.99
C ILE A 347 15.20 -2.30 4.84
N ARG A 348 15.60 -1.15 4.29
CA ARG A 348 16.29 -0.11 5.09
C ARG A 348 15.45 0.37 6.27
N ALA A 349 14.16 0.58 6.05
CA ALA A 349 13.24 0.99 7.12
C ALA A 349 13.14 -0.08 8.22
N LEU A 350 13.11 -1.36 7.87
CA LEU A 350 13.11 -2.47 8.83
C LEU A 350 14.44 -2.56 9.61
N LEU A 351 15.58 -2.43 8.94
CA LEU A 351 16.90 -2.41 9.60
C LEU A 351 17.06 -1.23 10.56
N GLU A 352 16.47 -0.08 10.24
CA GLU A 352 16.42 1.05 11.18
C GLU A 352 15.58 0.72 12.42
N LEU A 353 14.46 0.02 12.27
CA LEU A 353 13.61 -0.39 13.40
C LEU A 353 14.30 -1.42 14.28
N GLN A 354 15.10 -2.32 13.72
CA GLN A 354 15.90 -3.29 14.47
C GLN A 354 16.96 -2.63 15.37
N ARG A 355 17.49 -1.48 14.96
CA ARG A 355 18.50 -0.73 15.74
C ARG A 355 17.89 0.06 16.91
N LEU A 356 16.58 0.15 16.99
CA LEU A 356 15.91 0.82 18.10
C LEU A 356 15.71 -0.19 19.23
N PRO A 357 15.97 0.18 20.50
CA PRO A 357 15.63 -0.69 21.62
C PRO A 357 14.12 -0.95 21.58
N THR A 358 13.74 -2.23 21.55
CA THR A 358 12.36 -2.66 21.72
C THR A 358 11.86 -2.16 23.09
N PRO A 359 10.65 -1.58 23.18
CA PRO A 359 10.11 -1.03 24.42
C PRO A 359 9.96 -2.07 25.53
#